data_AF-A0A1I7IYT3-F1
#
_entry.id   AF-A0A1I7IYT3-F1
#
_cell.length_a   1.000
_cell.length_b   1.000
_cell.length_c   1.000
_cell.angle_alpha   90.00
_cell.angle_beta   90.00
_cell.angle_gamma   90.00
#
_symmetry.space_group_name_H-M   'P 1'
#
loop_
_entity.id
_entity.type
_entity.pdbx_description
1 polymer ?
#
loop_
_entity_poly.entity_id
_entity_poly.type
_entity_poly.pdbx_seq_one_letter_code
_entity_poly.pdbx_strand_id
1 'polypeptide(L)' 'YRILASFGVSPCDCPICNKRMRFYDIVYPKYGSMREYLKNKILEGTREKLEEALEIYSIAKGIVYDRINPTSR' A
#
# COMPACT_ATOMS: atom_id res chain seq x y z
N TYR A 1 -5.63 18.44 -2.56
CA TYR A 1 -5.78 19.76 -1.91
C TYR A 1 -5.59 20.92 -2.89
N ARG A 2 -4.56 20.91 -3.76
CA ARG A 2 -4.29 22.02 -4.71
C ARG A 2 -5.41 22.32 -5.70
N ILE A 3 -6.06 21.29 -6.26
CA ILE A 3 -7.06 21.45 -7.33
C ILE A 3 -8.34 22.17 -6.85
N LEU A 4 -8.81 21.93 -5.63
CA LEU A 4 -10.04 22.55 -5.11
C LEU A 4 -9.79 24.00 -4.64
N ALA A 5 -8.62 24.25 -4.04
CA ALA A 5 -8.23 25.60 -3.61
C ALA A 5 -8.07 26.59 -4.78
N SER A 6 -7.64 26.11 -5.95
CA SER A 6 -7.56 26.93 -7.17
C SER A 6 -8.92 27.42 -7.71
N PHE A 7 -10.04 26.83 -7.28
CA PHE A 7 -11.38 27.32 -7.58
C PHE A 7 -12.00 28.13 -6.42
N GLY A 8 -11.20 28.57 -5.45
CA GLY A 8 -11.67 29.34 -4.29
C GLY A 8 -12.44 28.52 -3.25
N VAL A 9 -12.52 27.19 -3.42
CA VAL A 9 -13.19 26.29 -2.47
C VAL A 9 -12.16 25.76 -1.48
N SER A 10 -12.29 26.13 -0.21
CA SER A 10 -11.50 25.55 0.88
C SER A 10 -12.06 24.15 1.20
N PRO A 11 -11.38 23.05 0.79
CA PRO A 11 -11.91 21.69 0.96
C PRO A 11 -11.87 21.22 2.42
N CYS A 12 -11.37 22.07 3.32
CA CYS A 12 -11.23 21.78 4.74
C CYS A 12 -12.31 22.46 5.58
N ASP A 13 -13.23 23.24 4.99
CA ASP A 13 -14.31 23.88 5.73
C ASP A 13 -15.61 23.08 5.57
N CYS A 14 -16.27 22.77 6.69
CA CYS A 14 -17.53 22.02 6.67
C CYS A 14 -18.65 22.86 6.03
N PRO A 15 -19.38 22.36 5.01
CA PRO A 15 -20.41 23.13 4.32
C PRO A 15 -21.65 23.44 5.19
N ILE A 16 -21.80 22.78 6.35
CA ILE A 16 -22.94 22.94 7.26
C ILE A 16 -22.61 23.91 8.40
N CYS A 17 -21.43 23.77 9.01
CA CYS A 17 -21.08 24.51 10.23
C CYS A 17 -19.87 25.44 10.10
N ASN A 18 -19.25 25.51 8.91
CA ASN A 18 -18.10 26.35 8.56
C ASN A 18 -16.88 26.21 9.49
N LYS A 19 -16.82 25.12 10.26
CA LYS A 19 -15.66 24.76 11.09
C LYS A 19 -14.64 24.03 10.24
N ARG A 20 -13.35 24.25 10.55
CA ARG A 20 -12.24 23.55 9.94
C ARG A 20 -12.33 22.05 10.26
N MET A 21 -12.67 21.26 9.27
CA MET A 21 -12.65 19.81 9.33
C MET A 21 -11.20 19.38 9.58
N ARG A 22 -10.96 18.57 10.62
CA ARG A 22 -9.73 17.76 10.67
C ARG A 22 -9.72 16.96 9.37
N PHE A 23 -8.56 16.74 8.76
CA PHE A 23 -8.44 15.83 7.62
C PHE A 23 -8.92 14.46 8.07
N TYR A 24 -10.21 14.22 7.95
CA TYR A 24 -10.78 12.92 8.07
C TYR A 24 -10.33 12.16 6.84
N ASP A 25 -10.09 10.89 7.06
CA ASP A 25 -9.80 9.95 6.01
C ASP A 25 -10.61 10.22 4.74
N ILE A 26 -9.99 10.13 3.57
CA ILE A 26 -10.76 10.18 2.33
C ILE A 26 -11.49 8.84 2.27
N VAL A 27 -12.80 8.84 2.56
CA VAL A 27 -13.62 7.63 2.51
C VAL A 27 -14.29 7.55 1.15
N TYR A 28 -13.97 6.50 0.38
CA TYR A 28 -14.68 6.20 -0.87
C TYR A 28 -15.71 5.09 -0.65
N PRO A 29 -16.91 5.14 -1.27
CA PRO A 29 -17.93 4.11 -1.11
C PRO A 29 -17.46 2.68 -1.44
N LYS A 30 -16.55 2.54 -2.42
CA LYS A 30 -16.01 1.25 -2.86
C LYS A 30 -14.81 0.77 -2.03
N TYR A 31 -14.02 1.69 -1.49
CA TYR A 31 -12.71 1.38 -0.91
C TYR A 31 -12.61 1.65 0.59
N GLY A 32 -13.64 2.26 1.20
CA GLY A 32 -13.61 2.67 2.59
C GLY A 32 -12.55 3.75 2.85
N SER A 33 -11.91 3.68 4.01
CA SER A 33 -10.79 4.54 4.41
C SER A 33 -9.61 4.37 3.45
N MET A 34 -9.22 5.43 2.76
CA MET A 34 -8.02 5.40 1.91
C MET A 34 -6.73 5.28 2.73
N ARG A 35 -6.69 5.82 3.96
CA ARG A 35 -5.55 5.63 4.84
C ARG A 35 -5.34 4.16 5.16
N GLU A 36 -6.41 3.44 5.50
CA GLU A 36 -6.37 2.03 5.84
C GLU A 36 -6.06 1.18 4.61
N TYR A 37 -6.71 1.47 3.48
CA TYR A 37 -6.41 0.83 2.20
C TYR A 37 -4.93 0.97 1.82
N LEU A 38 -4.37 2.19 1.87
CA LEU A 38 -2.96 2.43 1.53
C LEU A 38 -2.01 1.77 2.53
N LYS A 39 -2.33 1.80 3.83
CA LYS A 39 -1.55 1.12 4.86
C LYS A 39 -1.46 -0.38 4.57
N ASN A 40 -2.59 -1.03 4.32
CA ASN A 40 -2.63 -2.47 4.05
C ASN A 40 -1.86 -2.81 2.77
N LYS A 41 -2.06 -2.04 1.70
CA LYS A 41 -1.34 -2.21 0.43
C LYS A 41 0.18 -2.12 0.59
N ILE A 42 0.68 -1.19 1.41
CA ILE A 42 2.12 -1.06 1.68
C ILE A 42 2.63 -2.26 2.47
N LEU A 43 1.89 -2.71 3.50
CA LEU A 43 2.30 -3.84 4.33
C LEU A 43 2.36 -5.14 3.52
N GLU A 44 1.33 -5.43 2.72
CA GLU A 44 1.27 -6.60 1.85
C GLU A 44 2.41 -6.60 0.82
N GLY A 45 2.57 -5.49 0.09
CA GLY A 45 3.65 -5.39 -0.90
C GLY A 45 5.05 -5.40 -0.29
N THR A 46 5.22 -4.98 0.96
CA THR A 46 6.51 -5.09 1.66
C THR A 46 6.78 -6.54 2.08
N ARG A 47 5.75 -7.28 2.51
CA ARG A 47 5.86 -8.70 2.85
C ARG A 47 6.26 -9.54 1.64
N GLU A 48 5.60 -9.36 0.51
CA GLU A 48 5.93 -10.08 -0.74
C GLU A 48 7.38 -9.86 -1.16
N LYS A 49 7.85 -8.60 -1.13
CA LYS A 49 9.25 -8.27 -1.44
C LYS A 49 10.25 -8.88 -0.46
N LEU A 50 9.90 -8.99 0.81
CA LEU A 50 10.74 -9.62 1.82
C LEU A 50 10.86 -11.13 1.56
N GLU A 51 9.76 -11.80 1.25
CA GLU A 51 9.74 -13.23 0.91
C GLU A 51 10.58 -13.52 -0.35
N GLU A 52 10.43 -12.72 -1.40
CA GLU A 52 11.24 -12.83 -2.62
C GLU A 52 12.73 -12.63 -2.33
N ALA A 53 13.09 -11.64 -1.52
CA ALA A 53 14.48 -11.40 -1.13
C ALA A 53 15.07 -12.56 -0.31
N LEU A 54 14.29 -13.17 0.57
CA LEU A 54 14.70 -14.34 1.36
C LEU A 54 14.89 -15.58 0.48
N GLU A 55 14.02 -15.78 -0.51
CA GLU A 55 14.14 -16.87 -1.49
C GLU A 55 15.40 -16.71 -2.32
N ILE A 56 15.64 -15.53 -2.90
CA ILE A 56 16.86 -15.22 -3.67
C ILE A 56 18.11 -15.43 -2.81
N TYR A 57 18.10 -14.94 -1.56
CA TYR A 57 19.21 -15.15 -0.63
C TYR A 57 19.46 -16.64 -0.38
N SER A 58 18.40 -17.41 -0.15
CA SER A 58 18.47 -18.85 0.12
C SER A 58 19.02 -19.63 -1.07
N ILE A 59 18.63 -19.26 -2.29
CA ILE A 59 19.17 -19.82 -3.54
C ILE A 59 20.65 -19.43 -3.70
N ALA A 60 20.98 -18.15 -3.58
CA ALA A 60 22.35 -17.64 -3.76
C ALA A 60 23.34 -18.22 -2.75
N LYS A 61 22.89 -18.51 -1.53
CA LYS A 61 23.70 -19.17 -0.50
C LYS A 61 23.71 -20.69 -0.60
N GLY A 62 22.94 -21.28 -1.51
CA GLY A 62 22.79 -22.73 -1.60
C GLY A 62 22.18 -23.33 -0.33
N ILE A 63 21.35 -22.58 0.39
CA ILE A 63 20.58 -23.11 1.54
C ILE A 63 19.41 -23.94 1.00
N VAL A 64 18.78 -23.44 -0.07
CA VAL A 64 17.78 -24.15 -0.85
C VAL A 64 18.41 -24.46 -2.19
N TYR A 65 18.83 -25.71 -2.38
CA TYR A 65 19.01 -26.27 -3.70
C TYR A 65 17.63 -26.76 -4.12
N ASP A 66 17.05 -26.20 -5.17
CA ASP A 66 16.01 -26.90 -5.90
C ASP A 66 16.49 -28.34 -6.06
N ARG A 67 15.64 -29.32 -5.71
CA ARG A 67 15.96 -30.72 -5.97
C ARG A 67 16.16 -30.85 -7.47
N ILE A 68 17.41 -30.75 -7.92
CA ILE A 68 17.83 -31.26 -9.21
C ILE A 68 17.62 -32.77 -9.07
N ASN A 69 16.40 -33.23 -9.39
CA ASN A 69 16.18 -34.64 -9.65
C ASN A 69 17.09 -34.95 -10.83
N PRO A 70 18.13 -35.79 -10.66
CA PRO A 70 18.90 -36.22 -11.80
C PRO A 70 17.92 -36.95 -12.71
N THR A 71 17.69 -36.45 -13.92
CA THR A 71 17.10 -37.27 -14.97
C THR A 71 18.12 -38.37 -15.25
N SER A 72 17.85 -39.57 -14.75
CA SER A 72 18.61 -40.77 -15.09
C SER A 72 18.57 -40.93 -16.60
N ARG A 73 19.76 -40.98 -17.19
CA ARG A 73 20.02 -41.19 -18.61
C ARG A 73 19.42 -42.50 -19.12
#